data_AF-A0A504J6X8-F1
#
_entry.id   AF-A0A504J6X8-F1
#
_cell.length_a   1.000
_cell.length_b   1.000
_cell.length_c   1.000
_cell.angle_alpha   90.00
_cell.angle_beta   90.00
_cell.angle_gamma   90.00
#
_symmetry.space_group_name_H-M   'P 1'
#
loop_
_entity.id
_entity.type
_entity.pdbx_description
1 polymer ?
#
loop_
_entity_poly.entity_id
_entity_poly.type
_entity_poly.pdbx_seq_one_letter_code
_entity_poly.pdbx_strand_id
1 'polypeptide(L)'
;MFNNLIGGEWVEGPRVSRNINPSDTRDVIGEFAQAEAAQARQAIAAATQAQSAWGLSTPQQRFDILDAAGAGILARKAELGDLLAREGGKTLPEAIGEVARAGNIFKF
;
A
#
# COMPACT_ATOMS: atom_id res chain seq x y z
N MET A 1 10.48 4.70 -9.90
CA MET A 1 9.55 3.67 -10.38
C MET A 1 9.17 2.79 -9.20
N PHE A 2 7.87 2.62 -8.95
CA PHE A 2 7.32 1.75 -7.92
C PHE A 2 7.08 0.37 -8.52
N ASN A 3 7.83 -0.63 -8.04
CA ASN A 3 7.75 -2.01 -8.51
C ASN A 3 6.64 -2.78 -7.77
N ASN A 4 6.28 -3.96 -8.27
CA ASN A 4 5.34 -4.85 -7.58
C ASN A 4 6.05 -5.52 -6.40
N LEU A 5 5.46 -5.58 -5.21
CA LEU A 5 6.01 -6.38 -4.10
C LEU A 5 5.42 -7.80 -4.15
N ILE A 6 6.23 -8.81 -4.45
CA ILE A 6 5.81 -10.21 -4.58
C ILE A 6 6.72 -11.09 -3.70
N GLY A 7 6.14 -11.77 -2.71
CA GLY A 7 6.88 -12.69 -1.85
C GLY A 7 7.99 -12.03 -1.01
N GLY A 8 7.89 -10.74 -0.74
CA GLY A 8 8.92 -9.96 -0.02
C GLY A 8 9.92 -9.24 -0.92
N GLU A 9 9.86 -9.47 -2.24
CA GLU A 9 10.80 -8.91 -3.21
C GLU A 9 10.13 -7.89 -4.14
N TRP A 10 10.86 -6.83 -4.51
CA TRP A 10 10.41 -5.86 -5.50
C TRP A 10 10.67 -6.38 -6.91
N VAL A 11 9.60 -6.57 -7.69
CA VAL A 11 9.62 -7.15 -9.03
C VAL A 11 9.15 -6.11 -10.05
N GLU A 12 9.97 -5.87 -11.07
CA GLU A 12 9.63 -4.99 -12.19
C GLU A 12 8.45 -5.55 -13.00
N GLY A 13 7.56 -4.68 -13.46
CA GLY A 13 6.47 -5.04 -14.35
C GLY A 13 6.87 -4.88 -15.83
N PRO A 14 6.20 -5.59 -16.75
CA PRO A 14 6.45 -5.47 -18.20
C PRO A 14 6.06 -4.10 -18.77
N ARG A 15 5.23 -3.34 -18.05
CA ARG A 15 4.84 -1.97 -18.39
C ARG A 15 4.63 -1.14 -17.13
N VAL A 16 4.59 0.17 -17.29
CA VAL A 16 4.31 1.14 -16.22
C VAL A 16 3.07 1.97 -16.54
N SER A 17 2.38 2.40 -15.50
CA SER A 17 1.33 3.41 -15.58
C SER A 17 1.74 4.63 -14.75
N ARG A 18 1.56 5.83 -15.32
CA ARG A 18 1.77 7.09 -14.59
C ARG A 18 0.54 7.39 -13.75
N ASN A 19 0.79 7.70 -12.49
CA ASN A 19 -0.20 8.28 -11.59
C ASN A 19 -0.01 9.80 -11.62
N ILE A 20 -1.05 10.51 -12.07
CA ILE A 20 -1.00 11.94 -12.36
C ILE A 20 -2.03 12.62 -11.47
N ASN A 21 -1.61 13.70 -10.84
CA ASN A 21 -2.48 14.49 -9.99
C ASN A 21 -3.64 15.08 -10.83
N PRO A 22 -4.91 14.82 -10.46
CA PRO A 22 -6.06 15.31 -11.24
C PRO A 22 -6.25 16.83 -11.12
N SER A 23 -5.69 17.47 -10.09
CA SER A 23 -5.75 18.92 -9.87
C SER A 23 -4.63 19.70 -10.57
N ASP A 24 -3.50 19.06 -10.91
CA ASP A 24 -2.45 19.60 -11.78
C ASP A 24 -1.82 18.46 -12.60
N THR A 25 -2.18 18.37 -13.88
CA THR A 25 -1.75 17.26 -14.76
C THR A 25 -0.26 17.26 -15.10
N ARG A 26 0.49 18.30 -14.69
CA ARG A 26 1.96 18.35 -14.79
C ARG A 26 2.63 17.67 -13.59
N ASP A 27 1.93 17.50 -12.48
CA ASP A 27 2.40 16.81 -11.29
C ASP A 27 2.23 15.28 -11.47
N VAL A 28 3.36 14.60 -11.63
CA VAL A 28 3.44 13.14 -11.71
C VAL A 28 3.80 12.61 -10.33
N ILE A 29 2.84 11.93 -9.70
CA ILE A 29 3.02 11.34 -8.37
C ILE A 29 4.02 10.19 -8.44
N GLY A 30 3.95 9.38 -9.50
CA GLY A 30 4.87 8.29 -9.72
C GLY A 30 4.53 7.42 -10.93
N GLU A 31 5.42 6.47 -11.20
CA GLU A 31 5.22 5.43 -12.21
C GLU A 31 5.14 4.08 -11.51
N PHE A 32 4.06 3.36 -11.73
CA PHE A 32 3.73 2.12 -11.05
C PHE A 32 3.76 0.95 -12.04
N ALA A 33 4.56 -0.06 -11.72
CA ALA A 33 4.61 -1.31 -12.46
C ALA A 33 3.21 -1.91 -12.57
N GLN A 34 2.85 -2.38 -13.76
CA GLN A 34 1.59 -3.06 -14.02
C GLN A 34 1.87 -4.55 -14.16
N ALA A 35 1.30 -5.34 -13.25
CA ALA A 35 1.45 -6.79 -13.30
C ALA A 35 0.75 -7.41 -14.51
N GLU A 36 1.32 -8.51 -15.01
CA GLU A 36 0.65 -9.41 -15.95
C GLU A 36 0.25 -10.72 -15.29
N ALA A 37 -0.48 -11.56 -16.02
CA ALA A 37 -1.00 -12.84 -15.52
C ALA A 37 0.11 -13.75 -14.94
N ALA A 38 1.33 -13.68 -15.47
CA ALA A 38 2.47 -14.42 -14.92
C ALA A 38 2.85 -13.95 -13.51
N GLN A 39 2.93 -12.63 -13.29
CA GLN A 39 3.24 -12.05 -11.98
C GLN A 39 2.10 -12.24 -10.99
N ALA A 40 0.85 -12.21 -11.45
CA ALA A 40 -0.30 -12.59 -10.62
C ALA A 40 -0.19 -14.04 -10.14
N ARG A 41 0.20 -14.99 -11.01
CA ARG A 41 0.46 -16.37 -10.62
C ARG A 41 1.63 -16.51 -9.64
N GLN A 42 2.69 -15.73 -9.81
CA GLN A 42 3.81 -15.69 -8.86
C GLN A 42 3.36 -15.19 -7.48
N ALA A 43 2.55 -14.13 -7.42
CA ALA A 43 1.99 -13.61 -6.17
C ALA A 43 1.09 -14.62 -5.47
N ILE A 44 0.23 -15.33 -6.22
CA ILE A 44 -0.61 -16.41 -5.69
C ILE A 44 0.28 -17.53 -5.12
N ALA A 45 1.28 -17.99 -5.87
CA ALA A 45 2.18 -19.05 -5.40
C ALA A 45 2.93 -18.65 -4.11
N ALA A 46 3.45 -17.42 -4.05
CA ALA A 46 4.13 -16.91 -2.86
C ALA A 46 3.17 -16.83 -1.64
N ALA A 47 1.94 -16.37 -1.85
CA ALA A 47 0.92 -16.33 -0.81
C ALA A 47 0.54 -17.75 -0.33
N THR A 48 0.35 -18.70 -1.23
CA THR A 48 0.07 -20.10 -0.91
C THR A 48 1.21 -20.74 -0.11
N GLN A 49 2.46 -20.46 -0.49
CA GLN A 49 3.63 -20.96 0.24
C GLN A 49 3.70 -20.38 1.67
N ALA A 50 3.41 -19.09 1.84
CA ALA A 50 3.41 -18.44 3.15
C ALA A 50 2.22 -18.84 4.04
N GLN A 51 1.09 -19.28 3.44
CA GLN A 51 -0.17 -19.51 4.12
C GLN A 51 -0.05 -20.48 5.30
N SER A 52 0.70 -21.58 5.16
CA SER A 52 0.79 -22.58 6.21
C SER A 52 1.48 -22.03 7.47
N ALA A 53 2.65 -21.39 7.30
CA ALA A 53 3.38 -20.79 8.42
C ALA A 53 2.60 -19.61 9.03
N TRP A 54 2.01 -18.76 8.20
CA TRP A 54 1.18 -17.65 8.66
C TRP A 54 -0.08 -18.11 9.41
N GLY A 55 -0.73 -19.17 8.93
CA GLY A 55 -1.93 -19.73 9.57
C GLY A 55 -1.66 -20.29 10.96
N LEU A 56 -0.40 -20.68 11.26
CA LEU A 56 0.04 -21.13 12.58
C LEU A 56 0.40 -19.97 13.52
N SER A 57 0.36 -18.72 13.06
CA SER A 57 0.67 -17.57 13.92
C SER A 57 -0.37 -17.43 15.04
N THR A 58 0.05 -16.86 16.17
CA THR A 58 -0.86 -16.59 17.28
C THR A 58 -1.69 -15.33 17.01
N PRO A 59 -2.85 -15.16 17.67
CA PRO A 59 -3.58 -13.90 17.65
C PRO A 59 -2.70 -12.70 18.05
N GLN A 60 -1.82 -12.87 19.05
CA GLN A 60 -0.91 -11.81 19.49
C GLN A 60 0.06 -11.40 18.38
N GLN A 61 0.70 -12.36 17.70
CA GLN A 61 1.62 -12.04 16.60
C GLN A 61 0.93 -11.28 15.46
N ARG A 62 -0.33 -11.63 15.15
CA ARG A 62 -1.10 -10.89 14.15
C ARG A 62 -1.47 -9.49 14.63
N PHE A 63 -1.87 -9.35 15.90
CA PHE A 63 -2.14 -8.06 16.51
C PHE A 63 -0.89 -7.17 16.47
N ASP A 64 0.28 -7.66 16.88
CA ASP A 64 1.52 -6.87 16.91
C ASP A 64 1.88 -6.31 15.52
N ILE A 65 1.67 -7.11 14.46
CA ILE A 65 1.90 -6.69 13.08
C ILE A 65 0.90 -5.61 12.65
N LEU A 66 -0.39 -5.78 12.96
CA LEU A 66 -1.42 -4.81 12.64
C LEU A 66 -1.22 -3.51 13.44
N ASP A 67 -0.90 -3.60 14.73
CA ASP A 67 -0.65 -2.45 15.59
C ASP A 67 0.57 -1.64 15.10
N ALA A 68 1.65 -2.33 14.71
CA ALA A 68 2.82 -1.68 14.11
C ALA A 68 2.47 -0.98 12.79
N ALA A 69 1.66 -1.59 11.92
CA ALA A 69 1.19 -0.97 10.69
C ALA A 69 0.33 0.27 10.96
N GLY A 70 -0.63 0.16 11.88
CA GLY A 70 -1.50 1.26 12.29
C GLY A 70 -0.71 2.42 12.91
N ALA A 71 0.25 2.13 13.79
CA ALA A 71 1.14 3.11 14.39
C ALA A 71 1.98 3.83 13.32
N GLY A 72 2.55 3.09 12.37
CA GLY A 72 3.33 3.65 11.25
C GLY A 72 2.50 4.53 10.31
N ILE A 73 1.22 4.22 10.09
CA ILE A 73 0.30 5.06 9.30
C ILE A 73 -0.02 6.35 10.07
N LEU A 74 -0.41 6.24 11.35
CA LEU A 74 -0.79 7.40 12.17
C LEU A 74 0.37 8.37 12.37
N ALA A 75 1.58 7.86 12.57
CA ALA A 75 2.79 8.67 12.69
C ALA A 75 3.09 9.50 11.43
N ARG A 76 2.70 8.99 10.25
CA ARG A 76 2.92 9.64 8.94
C ARG A 76 1.66 10.23 8.32
N LYS A 77 0.60 10.44 9.11
CA LYS A 77 -0.71 10.84 8.57
C LYS A 77 -0.71 12.11 7.73
N ALA A 78 0.17 13.07 8.05
CA ALA A 78 0.29 14.32 7.30
C ALA A 78 0.95 14.09 5.93
N GLU A 79 2.05 13.35 5.91
CA GLU A 79 2.79 12.96 4.70
C GLU A 79 1.90 12.12 3.77
N LEU A 80 1.30 11.06 4.30
CA LEU A 80 0.41 10.19 3.54
C LEU A 80 -0.88 10.92 3.12
N GLY A 81 -1.34 11.89 3.90
CA GLY A 81 -2.49 12.73 3.58
C GLY A 81 -2.21 13.67 2.41
N ASP A 82 -1.02 14.26 2.33
CA ASP A 82 -0.57 15.04 1.18
C ASP A 82 -0.52 14.18 -0.09
N LEU A 83 0.08 12.99 0.00
CA LEU A 83 0.14 12.04 -1.11
C LEU A 83 -1.28 11.66 -1.60
N LEU A 84 -2.19 11.33 -0.67
CA LEU A 84 -3.56 10.95 -1.00
C LEU A 84 -4.37 12.12 -1.59
N ALA A 85 -4.15 13.35 -1.11
CA ALA A 85 -4.77 14.54 -1.67
C ALA A 85 -4.32 14.77 -3.11
N ARG A 86 -3.00 14.65 -3.37
CA ARG A 86 -2.42 14.77 -4.71
C ARG A 86 -2.88 13.67 -5.65
N GLU A 87 -3.02 12.44 -5.18
CA GLU A 87 -3.48 11.30 -5.98
C GLU A 87 -4.98 11.33 -6.29
N GLY A 88 -5.80 11.62 -5.27
CA GLY A 88 -7.26 11.52 -5.37
C GLY A 88 -7.99 12.84 -5.64
N GLY A 89 -7.30 13.98 -5.63
CA GLY A 89 -7.90 15.31 -5.82
C GLY A 89 -8.77 15.79 -4.66
N LYS A 90 -8.63 15.18 -3.46
CA LYS A 90 -9.37 15.56 -2.24
C LYS A 90 -8.72 16.77 -1.57
N THR A 91 -9.47 17.49 -0.73
CA THR A 91 -8.84 18.53 0.11
C THR A 91 -7.88 17.88 1.12
N LEU A 92 -6.80 18.59 1.46
CA LEU A 92 -5.79 18.08 2.40
C LEU A 92 -6.38 17.66 3.76
N PRO A 93 -7.31 18.42 4.39
CA PRO A 93 -7.93 17.99 5.64
C PRO A 93 -8.73 16.68 5.53
N GLU A 94 -9.46 16.48 4.43
CA GLU A 94 -10.20 15.24 4.18
C GLU A 94 -9.26 14.05 4.01
N ALA A 95 -8.19 14.22 3.24
CA ALA A 95 -7.19 13.19 3.00
C ALA A 95 -6.44 12.79 4.28
N ILE A 96 -6.00 13.76 5.09
CA ILE A 96 -5.39 13.48 6.42
C ILE A 96 -6.38 12.74 7.32
N GLY A 97 -7.65 13.15 7.32
CA GLY A 97 -8.71 12.47 8.07
C GLY A 97 -8.91 11.02 7.62
N GLU A 98 -8.83 10.75 6.32
CA GLU A 98 -8.92 9.40 5.76
C GLU A 98 -7.74 8.51 6.14
N VAL A 99 -6.52 9.02 6.07
CA VAL A 99 -5.33 8.30 6.52
C VAL A 99 -5.41 7.99 8.02
N ALA A 100 -5.88 8.94 8.83
CA ALA A 100 -6.08 8.71 10.26
C ALA A 100 -7.13 7.62 10.52
N ARG A 101 -8.25 7.62 9.80
CA ARG A 101 -9.25 6.54 9.87
C ARG A 101 -8.63 5.20 9.47
N ALA A 102 -7.88 5.13 8.37
CA ALA A 102 -7.22 3.91 7.91
C ALA A 102 -6.24 3.36 8.96
N GLY A 103 -5.42 4.21 9.57
CA GLY A 103 -4.50 3.80 10.64
C GLY A 103 -5.22 3.25 11.87
N ASN A 104 -6.40 3.77 12.20
CA ASN A 104 -7.21 3.26 13.31
C ASN A 104 -7.89 1.92 12.98
N ILE A 105 -8.23 1.63 11.72
CA ILE A 105 -8.79 0.32 11.33
C ILE A 105 -7.85 -0.83 11.72
N PHE A 106 -6.53 -0.63 11.62
CA PHE A 106 -5.54 -1.62 12.04
C PHE A 106 -5.45 -1.82 13.57
N LYS A 107 -6.04 -0.93 14.36
CA LYS A 107 -6.00 -0.95 15.84
C LYS A 107 -7.30 -1.45 16.49
N PHE A 108 -8.35 -1.72 15.70
CA PHE A 108 -9.63 -2.28 16.14
C PHE A 108 -9.71 -3.78 15.84
#